data_AF-A0A6G1RAS3-F1
#
_entry.id   AF-A0A6G1RAS3-F1
#
_cell.length_a   1.000
_cell.length_b   1.000
_cell.length_c   1.000
_cell.angle_alpha   90.00
_cell.angle_beta   90.00
_cell.angle_gamma   90.00
#
_symmetry.space_group_name_H-M   'P 1'
#
loop_
_entity.id
_entity.type
_entity.pdbx_description
1 polymer ?
#
loop_
_entity_poly.entity_id
_entity_poly.type
_entity_poly.pdbx_seq_one_letter_code
_entity_poly.pdbx_strand_id
1 'polypeptide(L)'
;MQSGCKACKRYDLLNKFYQASNQWQKAIETAEAHDRVHLRTTYYNYAKHLEAMGEHSLALTHYEKSDTHRFEVPRMLSEDLQALENYINKMKDKSLWKWWAQYLESQADMEAALKYYALAQDYFSLVRIHCFQGNIQKAAEIANETGNWAASYHLARQYESQDEIKQAVHFYTRAQAFNNAIRLCKENNLDDQLMNLALLSSPEDMIEAACYYEEKGEQMDRAVTLYHKAGHFSKALELAFATQQFGALQLIAEDLDEKSDPALLARCSDFFIEHAQYEKAMELLLAAKKYHEALQLCLEQNLTITEEMAEKMTVSKDSKDLSEESRRELLEQIADCCMRQGHYHMATKKYTQAGNKLKAMRALLKSGDTEKIVFFAGVSRQREIYIMAANYLQSLDWRKDPEIMKNIISFYTKGKALDLLAAFYDACAEVEIDEYRNYEKAQGALTEACKCLSKAKAQSPLEQESRLAQLQSKMALIKRFINARRVYSEDPKEAVRQCEL
;
A
#
# COMPACT_ATOMS: atom_id res chain seq x y z
N MET A 1 33.63 11.98 60.19
CA MET A 1 32.64 11.38 59.27
C MET A 1 31.94 12.43 58.40
N GLN A 2 31.32 13.48 58.97
CA GLN A 2 30.66 14.55 58.19
C GLN A 2 31.56 15.24 57.14
N SER A 3 32.80 15.59 57.51
CA SER A 3 33.78 16.19 56.60
C SER A 3 34.19 15.24 55.46
N GLY A 4 34.34 13.95 55.76
CA GLY A 4 34.69 12.91 54.78
C GLY A 4 33.60 12.63 53.76
N CYS A 5 32.34 12.53 54.19
CA CYS A 5 31.21 12.31 53.27
C CYS A 5 30.97 13.51 52.33
N LYS A 6 31.15 14.74 52.84
CA LYS A 6 31.08 15.97 52.01
C LYS A 6 32.23 16.04 51.00
N ALA A 7 33.45 15.70 51.40
CA ALA A 7 34.61 15.66 50.49
C ALA A 7 34.46 14.62 49.38
N CYS A 8 33.85 13.47 49.68
CA CYS A 8 33.61 12.40 48.70
C CYS A 8 32.29 12.53 47.92
N LYS A 9 31.54 13.64 48.07
CA LYS A 9 30.22 13.89 47.44
C LYS A 9 29.18 12.79 47.68
N ARG A 10 29.31 12.01 48.75
CA ARG A 10 28.35 10.96 49.15
C ARG A 10 27.34 11.52 50.16
N TYR A 11 26.45 12.37 49.65
CA TYR A 11 25.42 13.05 50.43
C TYR A 11 24.32 12.10 50.94
N ASP A 12 24.16 10.94 50.30
CA ASP A 12 23.29 9.84 50.74
C ASP A 12 23.69 9.28 52.11
N LEU A 13 24.99 9.05 52.33
CA LEU A 13 25.51 8.56 53.62
C LEU A 13 25.51 9.66 54.68
N LEU A 14 25.72 10.90 54.26
CA LEU A 14 25.65 12.06 55.15
C LEU A 14 24.22 12.28 55.66
N ASN A 15 23.22 12.16 54.79
CA ASN A 15 21.81 12.24 55.14
C ASN A 15 21.43 11.13 56.15
N LYS A 16 21.82 9.88 55.89
CA LYS A 16 21.62 8.76 56.83
C LYS A 16 22.30 9.00 58.18
N PHE A 17 23.51 9.56 58.19
CA PHE A 17 24.23 9.91 59.42
C PHE A 17 23.49 10.98 60.22
N TYR A 18 22.95 12.02 59.57
CA TYR A 18 22.18 13.06 60.23
C TYR A 18 20.87 12.54 60.82
N GLN A 19 20.17 11.64 60.11
CA GLN A 19 18.97 10.96 60.63
C GLN A 19 19.30 10.13 61.88
N ALA A 20 20.35 9.31 61.83
CA ALA A 20 20.77 8.47 62.96
C ALA A 20 21.27 9.29 64.18
N SER A 21 21.70 10.53 63.95
CA SER A 21 22.16 11.45 65.00
C SER A 21 21.04 12.37 65.53
N ASN A 22 19.77 12.12 65.19
CA ASN A 22 18.61 12.96 65.51
C ASN A 22 18.73 14.43 65.03
N GLN A 23 19.59 14.70 64.03
CA GLN A 23 19.76 16.03 63.44
C GLN A 23 18.87 16.19 62.20
N TRP A 24 17.56 16.03 62.41
CA TRP A 24 16.55 15.94 61.35
C TRP A 24 16.49 17.16 60.43
N GLN A 25 16.59 18.38 60.99
CA GLN A 25 16.59 19.61 60.20
C GLN A 25 17.76 19.67 59.19
N LYS A 26 18.97 19.30 59.64
CA LYS A 26 20.14 19.21 58.77
C LYS A 26 20.04 18.06 57.77
N ALA A 27 19.37 16.96 58.15
CA ALA A 27 19.11 15.85 57.24
C ALA A 27 18.19 16.29 56.09
N ILE A 28 17.13 17.03 56.39
CA ILE A 28 16.19 17.58 55.39
C ILE A 28 16.90 18.58 54.49
N GLU A 29 17.62 19.57 55.04
CA GLU A 29 18.37 20.56 54.25
C GLU A 29 19.39 19.90 53.32
N THR A 30 20.07 18.85 53.80
CA THR A 30 21.01 18.06 52.98
C THR A 30 20.28 17.32 51.87
N ALA A 31 19.11 16.74 52.16
CA ALA A 31 18.29 16.04 51.18
C ALA A 31 17.69 16.98 50.12
N GLU A 32 17.22 18.17 50.49
CA GLU A 32 16.65 19.16 49.56
C GLU A 32 17.70 19.71 48.60
N ALA A 33 18.90 20.00 49.12
CA ALA A 33 19.97 20.63 48.36
C ALA A 33 20.79 19.63 47.53
N HIS A 34 21.05 18.40 48.03
CA HIS A 34 22.05 17.51 47.43
C HIS A 34 21.61 16.03 47.29
N ASP A 35 20.56 15.58 47.98
CA ASP A 35 20.12 14.17 48.00
C ASP A 35 18.60 14.03 47.81
N ARG A 36 18.13 14.57 46.67
CA ARG A 36 16.69 14.62 46.32
C ARG A 36 16.04 13.25 46.22
N VAL A 37 16.82 12.21 45.90
CA VAL A 37 16.33 10.83 45.77
C VAL A 37 15.79 10.31 47.11
N HIS A 38 16.44 10.66 48.23
CA HIS A 38 16.02 10.20 49.56
C HIS A 38 15.17 11.23 50.32
N LEU A 39 14.85 12.38 49.74
CA LEU A 39 14.10 13.46 50.42
C LEU A 39 12.76 12.98 50.99
N ARG A 40 11.98 12.22 50.21
CA ARG A 40 10.70 11.64 50.66
C ARG A 40 10.90 10.65 51.81
N THR A 41 11.94 9.83 51.73
CA THR A 41 12.30 8.86 52.78
C THR A 41 12.77 9.56 54.06
N THR A 42 13.54 10.65 53.94
CA THR A 42 13.96 11.49 55.08
C THR A 42 12.74 12.11 55.76
N TYR A 43 11.79 12.66 54.99
CA TYR A 43 10.53 13.18 55.54
C TYR A 43 9.69 12.11 56.23
N TYR A 44 9.59 10.91 55.64
CA TYR A 44 8.88 9.78 56.22
C TYR A 44 9.49 9.32 57.55
N ASN A 45 10.81 9.14 57.59
CA ASN A 45 11.52 8.72 58.80
C ASN A 45 11.40 9.77 59.91
N TYR A 46 11.42 11.05 59.55
CA TYR A 46 11.23 12.12 60.51
C TYR A 46 9.79 12.16 61.04
N ALA A 47 8.79 11.97 60.17
CA ALA A 47 7.39 11.87 60.58
C ALA A 47 7.16 10.72 61.57
N LYS A 48 7.76 9.55 61.32
CA LYS A 48 7.75 8.41 62.26
C LYS A 48 8.38 8.73 63.60
N HIS A 49 9.51 9.44 63.59
CA HIS A 49 10.15 9.88 64.83
C HIS A 49 9.25 10.85 65.61
N LEU A 50 8.61 11.80 64.94
CA LEU A 50 7.68 12.76 65.57
C LEU A 50 6.43 12.07 66.12
N GLU A 51 5.89 11.08 65.38
CA GLU A 51 4.77 10.25 65.85
C GLU A 51 5.15 9.48 67.12
N ALA A 52 6.34 8.86 67.16
CA ALA A 52 6.82 8.14 68.34
C ALA A 52 7.02 9.06 69.56
N MET A 53 7.24 10.36 69.33
CA MET A 53 7.34 11.39 70.38
C MET A 53 5.98 11.97 70.80
N GLY A 54 4.87 11.56 70.18
CA GLY A 54 3.52 12.06 70.45
C GLY A 54 3.17 13.38 69.75
N GLU A 55 4.05 13.91 68.90
CA GLU A 55 3.87 15.18 68.18
C GLU A 55 3.06 14.97 66.88
N HIS A 56 1.80 14.55 67.01
CA HIS A 56 0.96 14.15 65.88
C HIS A 56 0.74 15.27 64.86
N SER A 57 0.61 16.53 65.30
CA SER A 57 0.38 17.67 64.40
C SER A 57 1.55 17.92 63.42
N LEU A 58 2.78 17.80 63.92
CA LEU A 58 3.99 17.92 63.12
C LEU A 58 4.20 16.67 62.26
N ALA A 59 3.90 15.47 62.80
CA ALA A 59 3.96 14.23 62.06
C ALA A 59 3.05 14.25 60.82
N LEU A 60 1.82 14.77 60.92
CA LEU A 60 0.91 14.96 59.78
C LEU A 60 1.57 15.76 58.65
N THR A 61 2.15 16.92 58.99
CA THR A 61 2.79 17.81 58.01
C THR A 61 3.96 17.10 57.31
N HIS A 62 4.71 16.26 58.03
CA HIS A 62 5.83 15.53 57.44
C HIS A 62 5.40 14.29 56.65
N TYR A 63 4.30 13.63 57.04
CA TYR A 63 3.69 12.55 56.25
C TYR A 63 3.07 13.04 54.94
N GLU A 64 2.52 14.26 54.92
CA GLU A 64 2.11 14.94 53.69
C GLU A 64 3.33 15.23 52.78
N LYS A 65 4.43 15.72 53.35
CA LYS A 65 5.68 15.98 52.61
C LYS A 65 6.34 14.72 52.06
N SER A 66 6.18 13.56 52.72
CA SER A 66 6.62 12.27 52.17
C SER A 66 5.63 11.64 51.19
N ASP A 67 4.42 12.21 51.06
CA ASP A 67 3.30 11.69 50.26
C ASP A 67 2.96 10.24 50.65
N THR A 68 3.04 9.97 51.97
CA THR A 68 2.63 8.69 52.61
C THR A 68 1.39 8.88 53.48
N HIS A 69 0.82 10.09 53.51
CA HIS A 69 -0.32 10.46 54.34
C HIS A 69 -1.57 9.61 54.08
N ARG A 70 -1.72 9.07 52.87
CA ARG A 70 -2.86 8.21 52.49
C ARG A 70 -2.95 6.91 53.29
N PHE A 71 -1.83 6.41 53.80
CA PHE A 71 -1.76 5.18 54.58
C PHE A 71 -1.41 5.46 56.05
N GLU A 72 -0.41 6.31 56.29
CA GLU A 72 0.11 6.52 57.63
C GLU A 72 -0.81 7.37 58.51
N VAL A 73 -1.54 8.34 57.95
CA VAL A 73 -2.44 9.19 58.76
C VAL A 73 -3.68 8.42 59.23
N PRO A 74 -4.39 7.66 58.37
CA PRO A 74 -5.46 6.79 58.85
C PRO A 74 -4.99 5.76 59.89
N ARG A 75 -3.77 5.21 59.74
CA ARG A 75 -3.17 4.32 60.75
C ARG A 75 -2.94 5.04 62.07
N MET A 76 -2.24 6.19 62.03
CA MET A 76 -1.84 6.95 63.21
C MET A 76 -3.06 7.45 64.00
N LEU A 77 -4.11 7.91 63.31
CA LEU A 77 -5.32 8.47 63.94
C LEU A 77 -6.46 7.44 64.09
N SER A 78 -6.17 6.14 63.96
CA SER A 78 -7.19 5.09 64.03
C SER A 78 -7.93 5.03 65.39
N GLU A 79 -7.29 5.51 66.46
CA GLU A 79 -7.88 5.59 67.80
C GLU A 79 -8.69 6.89 68.04
N ASP A 80 -8.44 7.94 67.24
CA ASP A 80 -9.17 9.23 67.29
C ASP A 80 -9.89 9.48 65.96
N LEU A 81 -11.06 8.86 65.83
CA LEU A 81 -11.90 8.93 64.63
C LEU A 81 -12.38 10.35 64.32
N GLN A 82 -12.55 11.21 65.33
CA GLN A 82 -13.01 12.59 65.14
C GLN A 82 -11.90 13.46 64.53
N ALA A 83 -10.66 13.31 65.02
CA ALA A 83 -9.51 13.96 64.41
C ALA A 83 -9.27 13.46 62.97
N LEU A 84 -9.44 12.15 62.73
CA LEU A 84 -9.30 11.54 61.42
C LEU A 84 -10.34 12.06 60.42
N GLU A 85 -11.62 12.09 60.79
CA GLU A 85 -12.69 12.63 59.94
C GLU A 85 -12.45 14.11 59.58
N ASN A 86 -12.06 14.93 60.57
CA ASN A 86 -11.72 16.33 60.36
C ASN A 86 -10.55 16.49 59.38
N TYR A 87 -9.52 15.65 59.51
CA TYR A 87 -8.37 15.65 58.62
C TYR A 87 -8.77 15.27 57.18
N ILE A 88 -9.58 14.21 57.00
CA ILE A 88 -10.07 13.76 55.70
C ILE A 88 -10.91 14.85 55.01
N ASN A 89 -11.84 15.47 55.75
CA ASN A 89 -12.69 16.54 55.24
C ASN A 89 -11.89 17.81 54.89
N LYS A 90 -10.79 18.08 55.60
CA LYS A 90 -9.86 19.19 55.32
C LYS A 90 -9.02 18.93 54.07
N MET A 91 -8.45 17.73 53.94
CA MET A 91 -7.54 17.39 52.84
C MET A 91 -8.25 17.21 51.51
N LYS A 92 -9.51 16.74 51.53
CA LYS A 92 -10.32 16.50 50.31
C LYS A 92 -9.63 15.61 49.27
N ASP A 93 -8.82 14.65 49.72
CA ASP A 93 -8.15 13.66 48.86
C ASP A 93 -9.09 12.49 48.59
N LYS A 94 -9.26 12.12 47.31
CA LYS A 94 -10.12 11.01 46.88
C LYS A 94 -9.73 9.67 47.51
N SER A 95 -8.43 9.42 47.68
CA SER A 95 -7.94 8.16 48.27
C SER A 95 -8.33 8.05 49.75
N LEU A 96 -8.26 9.17 50.47
CA LEU A 96 -8.66 9.25 51.88
C LEU A 96 -10.17 9.15 52.04
N TRP A 97 -10.96 9.81 51.17
CA TRP A 97 -12.41 9.63 51.15
C TRP A 97 -12.82 8.19 50.87
N LYS A 98 -12.14 7.50 49.94
CA LYS A 98 -12.38 6.08 49.67
C LYS A 98 -12.08 5.21 50.90
N TRP A 99 -10.94 5.43 51.56
CA TRP A 99 -10.58 4.70 52.77
C TRP A 99 -11.61 4.92 53.89
N TRP A 100 -12.05 6.17 54.09
CA TRP A 100 -13.07 6.51 55.09
C TRP A 100 -14.42 5.86 54.77
N ALA A 101 -14.82 5.87 53.50
CA ALA A 101 -16.04 5.20 53.06
C ALA A 101 -15.99 3.68 53.31
N GLN A 102 -14.84 3.03 53.09
CA GLN A 102 -14.64 1.62 53.40
C GLN A 102 -14.72 1.34 54.91
N TYR A 103 -14.16 2.24 55.73
CA TYR A 103 -14.27 2.15 57.19
C TYR A 103 -15.74 2.26 57.63
N LEU A 104 -16.48 3.27 57.17
CA LEU A 104 -17.90 3.45 57.47
C LEU A 104 -18.74 2.24 57.03
N GLU A 105 -18.46 1.70 55.84
CA GLU A 105 -19.10 0.48 55.34
C GLU A 105 -18.85 -0.72 56.26
N SER A 106 -17.64 -0.86 56.82
CA SER A 106 -17.32 -1.91 57.79
C SER A 106 -18.09 -1.78 59.11
N GLN A 107 -18.49 -0.55 59.47
CA GLN A 107 -19.34 -0.25 60.63
C GLN A 107 -20.84 -0.36 60.30
N ALA A 108 -21.19 -0.82 59.10
CA ALA A 108 -22.56 -0.90 58.57
C ALA A 108 -23.27 0.46 58.36
N ASP A 109 -22.55 1.58 58.40
CA ASP A 109 -23.10 2.90 58.05
C ASP A 109 -23.02 3.14 56.54
N MET A 110 -24.02 2.58 55.84
CA MET A 110 -24.08 2.61 54.37
C MET A 110 -24.42 4.00 53.82
N GLU A 111 -25.21 4.81 54.53
CA GLU A 111 -25.61 6.14 54.06
C GLU A 111 -24.44 7.11 54.07
N ALA A 112 -23.67 7.13 55.16
CA ALA A 112 -22.45 7.94 55.23
C ALA A 112 -21.39 7.43 54.25
N ALA A 113 -21.24 6.11 54.10
CA ALA A 113 -20.33 5.52 53.12
C ALA A 113 -20.65 5.95 51.68
N LEU A 114 -21.93 5.94 51.27
CA LEU A 114 -22.36 6.40 49.95
C LEU A 114 -21.98 7.88 49.69
N LYS A 115 -22.15 8.76 50.69
CA LYS A 115 -21.75 10.16 50.58
C LYS A 115 -20.24 10.30 50.29
N TYR A 116 -19.40 9.56 51.01
CA TYR A 116 -17.96 9.62 50.84
C TYR A 116 -17.46 8.92 49.56
N TYR A 117 -18.09 7.82 49.14
CA TYR A 117 -17.80 7.20 47.84
C TYR A 117 -18.18 8.12 46.67
N ALA A 118 -19.26 8.91 46.79
CA ALA A 118 -19.62 9.92 45.80
C ALA A 118 -18.58 11.05 45.72
N LEU A 119 -18.11 11.55 46.87
CA LEU A 119 -17.01 12.52 46.92
C LEU A 119 -15.71 11.96 46.32
N ALA A 120 -15.40 10.69 46.61
CA ALA A 120 -14.24 9.98 46.05
C ALA A 120 -14.38 9.65 44.55
N GLN A 121 -15.57 9.79 43.97
CA GLN A 121 -15.92 9.33 42.62
C GLN A 121 -15.68 7.83 42.42
N ASP A 122 -15.86 7.02 43.48
CA ASP A 122 -15.76 5.57 43.41
C ASP A 122 -17.12 4.96 43.04
N TYR A 123 -17.47 5.09 41.76
CA TYR A 123 -18.77 4.67 41.23
C TYR A 123 -19.02 3.16 41.34
N PHE A 124 -17.96 2.34 41.32
CA PHE A 124 -18.09 0.90 41.52
C PHE A 124 -18.66 0.58 42.91
N SER A 125 -18.09 1.19 43.95
CA SER A 125 -18.53 0.99 45.33
C SER A 125 -19.96 1.52 45.54
N LEU A 126 -20.31 2.65 44.93
CA LEU A 126 -21.69 3.18 44.94
C LEU A 126 -22.70 2.20 44.33
N VAL A 127 -22.42 1.72 43.13
CA VAL A 127 -23.28 0.76 42.42
C VAL A 127 -23.39 -0.55 43.19
N ARG A 128 -22.28 -1.06 43.74
CA ARG A 128 -22.27 -2.28 44.55
C ARG A 128 -23.17 -2.15 45.78
N ILE A 129 -23.08 -1.04 46.53
CA ILE A 129 -23.91 -0.81 47.72
C ILE A 129 -25.38 -0.65 47.34
N HIS A 130 -25.68 0.13 46.28
CA HIS A 130 -27.07 0.28 45.82
C HIS A 130 -27.68 -1.04 45.31
N CYS A 131 -26.91 -1.87 44.60
CA CYS A 131 -27.34 -3.24 44.25
C CYS A 131 -27.61 -4.08 45.50
N PHE A 132 -26.74 -4.04 46.51
CA PHE A 132 -26.90 -4.78 47.76
C PHE A 132 -28.16 -4.35 48.53
N GLN A 133 -28.50 -3.06 48.50
CA GLN A 133 -29.72 -2.51 49.10
C GLN A 133 -31.00 -2.79 48.27
N GLY A 134 -30.89 -3.43 47.10
CA GLY A 134 -32.01 -3.65 46.18
C GLY A 134 -32.42 -2.44 45.34
N ASN A 135 -31.68 -1.32 45.43
CA ASN A 135 -31.95 -0.08 44.70
C ASN A 135 -31.32 -0.10 43.29
N ILE A 136 -31.73 -1.07 42.47
CA ILE A 136 -31.11 -1.36 41.18
C ILE A 136 -31.31 -0.21 40.17
N GLN A 137 -32.45 0.49 40.23
CA GLN A 137 -32.72 1.64 39.36
C GLN A 137 -31.69 2.75 39.56
N LYS A 138 -31.42 3.12 40.82
CA LYS A 138 -30.40 4.13 41.16
C LYS A 138 -28.99 3.67 40.80
N ALA A 139 -28.71 2.38 40.95
CA ALA A 139 -27.44 1.80 40.51
C ALA A 139 -27.27 1.91 38.97
N ALA A 140 -28.36 1.69 38.21
CA ALA A 140 -28.39 1.83 36.76
C ALA A 140 -28.21 3.29 36.31
N GLU A 141 -28.86 4.24 36.96
CA GLU A 141 -28.66 5.68 36.73
C GLU A 141 -27.19 6.05 36.87
N ILE A 142 -26.56 5.68 37.99
CA ILE A 142 -25.14 5.97 38.25
C ILE A 142 -24.24 5.32 37.18
N ALA A 143 -24.47 4.05 36.84
CA ALA A 143 -23.68 3.37 35.81
C ALA A 143 -23.84 4.01 34.41
N ASN A 144 -25.06 4.47 34.09
CA ASN A 144 -25.36 5.14 32.84
C ASN A 144 -24.76 6.54 32.76
N GLU A 145 -24.84 7.34 33.82
CA GLU A 145 -24.27 8.69 33.85
C GLU A 145 -22.74 8.68 33.84
N THR A 146 -22.15 7.75 34.59
CA THR A 146 -20.69 7.75 34.83
C THR A 146 -19.91 6.98 33.78
N GLY A 147 -20.53 5.98 33.14
CA GLY A 147 -19.85 5.11 32.17
C GLY A 147 -18.72 4.26 32.76
N ASN A 148 -18.68 4.07 34.08
CA ASN A 148 -17.64 3.29 34.73
C ASN A 148 -17.76 1.80 34.35
N TRP A 149 -16.67 1.21 33.83
CA TRP A 149 -16.67 -0.17 33.34
C TRP A 149 -16.92 -1.20 34.45
N ALA A 150 -16.25 -1.06 35.59
CA ALA A 150 -16.40 -2.00 36.71
C ALA A 150 -17.80 -1.94 37.32
N ALA A 151 -18.36 -0.73 37.45
CA ALA A 151 -19.72 -0.53 37.94
C ALA A 151 -20.76 -1.15 36.99
N SER A 152 -20.61 -0.88 35.68
CA SER A 152 -21.48 -1.46 34.64
C SER A 152 -21.39 -2.98 34.62
N TYR A 153 -20.19 -3.55 34.75
CA TYR A 153 -19.99 -5.01 34.81
C TYR A 153 -20.68 -5.65 36.02
N HIS A 154 -20.54 -5.04 37.21
CA HIS A 154 -21.20 -5.55 38.41
C HIS A 154 -22.72 -5.51 38.27
N LEU A 155 -23.27 -4.43 37.72
CA LEU A 155 -24.69 -4.28 37.49
C LEU A 155 -25.21 -5.28 36.44
N ALA A 156 -24.45 -5.53 35.37
CA ALA A 156 -24.78 -6.53 34.37
C ALA A 156 -24.95 -7.93 34.98
N ARG A 157 -24.03 -8.35 35.87
CA ARG A 157 -24.13 -9.63 36.59
C ARG A 157 -25.36 -9.74 37.47
N GLN A 158 -25.82 -8.62 38.05
CA GLN A 158 -27.03 -8.58 38.87
C GLN A 158 -28.30 -8.68 38.02
N TYR A 159 -28.33 -8.05 36.85
CA TYR A 159 -29.45 -8.25 35.91
C TYR A 159 -29.47 -9.67 35.34
N GLU A 160 -28.30 -10.25 35.08
CA GLU A 160 -28.18 -11.64 34.63
C GLU A 160 -28.71 -12.62 35.68
N SER A 161 -28.40 -12.44 36.97
CA SER A 161 -28.93 -13.30 38.03
C SER A 161 -30.43 -13.15 38.26
N GLN A 162 -31.03 -12.08 37.76
CA GLN A 162 -32.47 -11.79 37.81
C GLN A 162 -33.20 -12.17 36.52
N ASP A 163 -32.51 -12.79 35.55
CA ASP A 163 -33.04 -13.17 34.25
C ASP A 163 -33.50 -11.99 33.36
N GLU A 164 -33.02 -10.77 33.67
CA GLU A 164 -33.28 -9.55 32.91
C GLU A 164 -32.23 -9.38 31.79
N ILE A 165 -32.27 -10.32 30.83
CA ILE A 165 -31.22 -10.52 29.82
C ILE A 165 -30.91 -9.26 29.00
N LYS A 166 -31.94 -8.52 28.57
CA LYS A 166 -31.74 -7.31 27.73
C LYS A 166 -30.94 -6.22 28.47
N GLN A 167 -31.20 -6.05 29.77
CA GLN A 167 -30.47 -5.09 30.59
C GLN A 167 -29.05 -5.59 30.90
N ALA A 168 -28.89 -6.89 31.14
CA ALA A 168 -27.58 -7.50 31.32
C ALA A 168 -26.69 -7.28 30.09
N VAL A 169 -27.20 -7.55 28.89
CA VAL A 169 -26.48 -7.31 27.62
C VAL A 169 -26.11 -5.83 27.45
N HIS A 170 -27.03 -4.90 27.73
CA HIS A 170 -26.76 -3.47 27.66
C HIS A 170 -25.57 -3.06 28.55
N PHE A 171 -25.57 -3.49 29.82
CA PHE A 171 -24.52 -3.12 30.77
C PHE A 171 -23.20 -3.86 30.53
N TYR A 172 -23.21 -5.12 30.05
CA TYR A 172 -21.99 -5.81 29.62
C TYR A 172 -21.34 -5.13 28.42
N THR A 173 -22.15 -4.68 27.46
CA THR A 173 -21.68 -3.90 26.30
C THR A 173 -21.01 -2.60 26.76
N ARG A 174 -21.63 -1.87 27.69
CA ARG A 174 -21.09 -0.64 28.27
C ARG A 174 -19.81 -0.88 29.06
N ALA A 175 -19.68 -2.05 29.68
CA ALA A 175 -18.49 -2.50 30.38
C ALA A 175 -17.37 -3.01 29.45
N GLN A 176 -17.58 -3.05 28.13
CA GLN A 176 -16.68 -3.65 27.13
C GLN A 176 -16.43 -5.16 27.37
N ALA A 177 -17.31 -5.83 28.10
CA ALA A 177 -17.25 -7.27 28.36
C ALA A 177 -18.06 -8.03 27.29
N PHE A 178 -17.61 -7.92 26.03
CA PHE A 178 -18.34 -8.41 24.87
C PHE A 178 -18.54 -9.93 24.89
N ASN A 179 -17.56 -10.71 25.34
CA ASN A 179 -17.67 -12.16 25.51
C ASN A 179 -18.91 -12.59 26.34
N ASN A 180 -19.19 -11.90 27.45
CA ASN A 180 -20.36 -12.17 28.29
C ASN A 180 -21.67 -11.77 27.59
N ALA A 181 -21.67 -10.62 26.92
CA ALA A 181 -22.83 -10.17 26.15
C ALA A 181 -23.14 -11.11 24.97
N ILE A 182 -22.12 -11.56 24.24
CA ILE A 182 -22.20 -12.50 23.13
C ILE A 182 -22.76 -13.85 23.61
N ARG A 183 -22.24 -14.39 24.72
CA ARG A 183 -22.76 -15.61 25.32
C ARG A 183 -24.25 -15.50 25.65
N LEU A 184 -24.65 -14.43 26.33
CA LEU A 184 -26.06 -14.19 26.67
C LEU A 184 -26.94 -14.07 25.43
N CYS A 185 -26.47 -13.41 24.38
CA CYS A 185 -27.21 -13.31 23.13
C CYS A 185 -27.39 -14.66 22.44
N LYS A 186 -26.37 -15.53 22.45
CA LYS A 186 -26.45 -16.91 21.89
C LYS A 186 -27.45 -17.77 22.65
N GLU A 187 -27.38 -17.76 23.98
CA GLU A 187 -28.27 -18.56 24.85
C GLU A 187 -29.75 -18.14 24.71
N ASN A 188 -30.01 -16.87 24.39
CA ASN A 188 -31.36 -16.29 24.33
C ASN A 188 -31.85 -15.97 22.90
N ASN A 189 -31.15 -16.41 21.85
CA ASN A 189 -31.49 -16.16 20.43
C ASN A 189 -31.67 -14.68 20.07
N LEU A 190 -30.83 -13.80 20.64
CA LEU A 190 -30.82 -12.36 20.32
C LEU A 190 -29.91 -12.06 19.13
N ASP A 191 -30.21 -12.66 17.98
CA ASP A 191 -29.35 -12.66 16.78
C ASP A 191 -28.97 -11.24 16.32
N ASP A 192 -29.92 -10.31 16.22
CA ASP A 192 -29.63 -8.94 15.75
C ASP A 192 -28.66 -8.18 16.67
N GLN A 193 -28.73 -8.44 17.97
CA GLN A 193 -27.81 -7.83 18.93
C GLN A 193 -26.45 -8.53 18.89
N LEU A 194 -26.44 -9.87 18.75
CA LEU A 194 -25.23 -10.67 18.62
C LEU A 194 -24.33 -10.16 17.48
N MET A 195 -24.91 -9.89 16.30
CA MET A 195 -24.14 -9.39 15.15
C MET A 195 -23.45 -8.06 15.47
N ASN A 196 -24.19 -7.10 16.02
CA ASN A 196 -23.65 -5.78 16.36
C ASN A 196 -22.57 -5.87 17.43
N LEU A 197 -22.73 -6.74 18.42
CA LEU A 197 -21.76 -6.93 19.50
C LEU A 197 -20.48 -7.60 18.99
N ALA A 198 -20.60 -8.61 18.14
CA ALA A 198 -19.46 -9.29 17.53
C ALA A 198 -18.63 -8.32 16.67
N LEU A 199 -19.26 -7.41 15.93
CA LEU A 199 -18.53 -6.39 15.15
C LEU A 199 -17.74 -5.40 16.02
N LEU A 200 -18.11 -5.23 17.29
CA LEU A 200 -17.43 -4.36 18.25
C LEU A 200 -16.38 -5.09 19.10
N SER A 201 -16.35 -6.42 19.05
CA SER A 201 -15.52 -7.27 19.91
C SER A 201 -14.17 -7.65 19.26
N SER A 202 -13.44 -8.58 19.87
CA SER A 202 -12.19 -9.08 19.31
C SER A 202 -12.45 -10.05 18.13
N PRO A 203 -11.43 -10.33 17.29
CA PRO A 203 -11.54 -11.32 16.22
C PRO A 203 -11.93 -12.72 16.71
N GLU A 204 -11.49 -13.13 17.89
CA GLU A 204 -11.86 -14.43 18.49
C GLU A 204 -13.37 -14.49 18.77
N ASP A 205 -13.92 -13.44 19.36
CA ASP A 205 -15.35 -13.31 19.65
C ASP A 205 -16.18 -13.27 18.35
N MET A 206 -15.67 -12.61 17.29
CA MET A 206 -16.29 -12.61 15.96
C MET A 206 -16.39 -14.02 15.37
N ILE A 207 -15.33 -14.82 15.48
CA ILE A 207 -15.30 -16.21 15.01
C ILE A 207 -16.30 -17.06 15.79
N GLU A 208 -16.36 -16.89 17.12
CA GLU A 208 -17.30 -17.64 17.95
C GLU A 208 -18.76 -17.31 17.59
N ALA A 209 -19.05 -16.04 17.31
CA ALA A 209 -20.37 -15.61 16.82
C ALA A 209 -20.65 -16.13 15.39
N ALA A 210 -19.64 -16.16 14.51
CA ALA A 210 -19.76 -16.71 13.17
C ALA A 210 -20.09 -18.21 13.19
N CYS A 211 -19.43 -19.01 14.05
CA CYS A 211 -19.74 -20.42 14.24
C CYS A 211 -21.20 -20.65 14.66
N TYR A 212 -21.71 -19.81 15.57
CA TYR A 212 -23.12 -19.89 16.00
C TYR A 212 -24.10 -19.69 14.82
N TYR A 213 -23.84 -18.70 13.96
CA TYR A 213 -24.66 -18.48 12.76
C TYR A 213 -24.52 -19.62 11.74
N GLU A 214 -23.31 -20.18 11.58
CA GLU A 214 -23.06 -21.33 10.71
C GLU A 214 -23.84 -22.57 11.18
N GLU A 215 -23.84 -22.86 12.49
CA GLU A 215 -24.58 -23.97 13.08
C GLU A 215 -26.11 -23.81 12.93
N LYS A 216 -26.61 -22.57 13.02
CA LYS A 216 -28.04 -22.26 12.90
C LYS A 216 -28.53 -22.31 11.46
N GLY A 217 -27.69 -21.97 10.48
CA GLY A 217 -27.97 -22.09 9.04
C GLY A 217 -28.93 -21.05 8.45
N GLU A 218 -29.62 -20.24 9.25
CA GLU A 218 -30.60 -19.26 8.77
C GLU A 218 -29.96 -17.95 8.27
N GLN A 219 -28.92 -17.47 8.95
CA GLN A 219 -28.28 -16.15 8.71
C GLN A 219 -26.82 -16.30 8.30
N MET A 220 -26.58 -17.08 7.24
CA MET A 220 -25.24 -17.38 6.75
C MET A 220 -24.49 -16.15 6.25
N ASP A 221 -25.19 -15.09 5.86
CA ASP A 221 -24.64 -13.80 5.45
C ASP A 221 -23.88 -13.10 6.59
N ARG A 222 -24.42 -13.23 7.80
CA ARG A 222 -23.78 -12.73 9.02
C ARG A 222 -22.53 -13.54 9.35
N ALA A 223 -22.59 -14.86 9.21
CA ALA A 223 -21.43 -15.74 9.41
C ALA A 223 -20.27 -15.39 8.46
N VAL A 224 -20.55 -15.26 7.15
CA VAL A 224 -19.55 -14.86 6.15
C VAL A 224 -18.94 -13.50 6.49
N THR A 225 -19.78 -12.52 6.84
CA THR A 225 -19.32 -11.17 7.18
C THR A 225 -18.43 -11.17 8.42
N LEU A 226 -18.77 -11.94 9.46
CA LEU A 226 -17.97 -12.04 10.67
C LEU A 226 -16.64 -12.75 10.45
N TYR A 227 -16.61 -13.86 9.69
CA TYR A 227 -15.35 -14.50 9.32
C TYR A 227 -14.44 -13.58 8.50
N HIS A 228 -15.04 -12.80 7.60
CA HIS A 228 -14.32 -11.80 6.81
C HIS A 228 -13.70 -10.73 7.71
N LYS A 229 -14.49 -10.10 8.59
CA LYS A 229 -14.02 -9.05 9.49
C LYS A 229 -13.04 -9.54 10.55
N ALA A 230 -13.09 -10.83 10.92
CA ALA A 230 -12.10 -11.47 11.78
C ALA A 230 -10.77 -11.79 11.06
N GLY A 231 -10.67 -11.59 9.74
CA GLY A 231 -9.49 -11.89 8.93
C GLY A 231 -9.37 -13.36 8.49
N HIS A 232 -10.41 -14.17 8.69
CA HIS A 232 -10.46 -15.58 8.28
C HIS A 232 -11.01 -15.73 6.86
N PHE A 233 -10.29 -15.18 5.88
CA PHE A 233 -10.70 -15.14 4.47
C PHE A 233 -11.02 -16.52 3.88
N SER A 234 -10.22 -17.56 4.17
CA SER A 234 -10.45 -18.91 3.63
C SER A 234 -11.82 -19.46 3.98
N LYS A 235 -12.20 -19.37 5.27
CA LYS A 235 -13.48 -19.87 5.77
C LYS A 235 -14.63 -18.99 5.31
N ALA A 236 -14.44 -17.67 5.27
CA ALA A 236 -15.43 -16.73 4.73
C ALA A 236 -15.76 -17.05 3.26
N LEU A 237 -14.73 -17.28 2.43
CA LEU A 237 -14.87 -17.64 1.03
C LEU A 237 -15.54 -19.00 0.84
N GLU A 238 -15.12 -20.02 1.59
CA GLU A 238 -15.73 -21.35 1.54
C GLU A 238 -17.22 -21.30 1.84
N LEU A 239 -17.60 -20.56 2.90
CA LEU A 239 -18.99 -20.41 3.30
C LEU A 239 -19.78 -19.59 2.28
N ALA A 240 -19.18 -18.54 1.73
CA ALA A 240 -19.81 -17.70 0.71
C ALA A 240 -20.00 -18.42 -0.63
N PHE A 241 -19.08 -19.31 -1.02
CA PHE A 241 -19.25 -20.21 -2.17
C PHE A 241 -20.36 -21.23 -1.92
N ALA A 242 -20.35 -21.89 -0.76
CA ALA A 242 -21.35 -22.90 -0.40
C ALA A 242 -22.78 -22.32 -0.37
N THR A 243 -22.91 -21.05 0.03
CA THR A 243 -24.20 -20.36 0.17
C THR A 243 -24.54 -19.44 -1.00
N GLN A 244 -23.69 -19.39 -2.04
CA GLN A 244 -23.85 -18.55 -3.24
C GLN A 244 -24.08 -17.05 -2.93
N GLN A 245 -23.35 -16.51 -1.95
CA GLN A 245 -23.50 -15.11 -1.53
C GLN A 245 -22.60 -14.17 -2.35
N PHE A 246 -23.07 -13.82 -3.54
CA PHE A 246 -22.34 -13.00 -4.52
C PHE A 246 -21.88 -11.64 -3.98
N GLY A 247 -22.74 -10.94 -3.23
CA GLY A 247 -22.41 -9.62 -2.67
C GLY A 247 -21.27 -9.69 -1.65
N ALA A 248 -21.27 -10.73 -0.80
CA ALA A 248 -20.21 -10.92 0.19
C ALA A 248 -18.88 -11.33 -0.47
N LEU A 249 -18.92 -12.18 -1.50
CA LEU A 249 -17.74 -12.58 -2.26
C LEU A 249 -17.04 -11.39 -2.95
N GLN A 250 -17.82 -10.45 -3.52
CA GLN A 250 -17.25 -9.24 -4.13
C GLN A 250 -16.50 -8.37 -3.11
N LEU A 251 -17.06 -8.20 -1.91
CA LEU A 251 -16.42 -7.44 -0.83
C LEU A 251 -15.16 -8.13 -0.32
N ILE A 252 -15.20 -9.45 -0.15
CA ILE A 252 -14.02 -10.22 0.26
C ILE A 252 -12.91 -10.09 -0.78
N ALA A 253 -13.26 -10.18 -2.07
CA ALA A 253 -12.30 -10.10 -3.16
C ALA A 253 -11.61 -8.74 -3.30
N GLU A 254 -12.27 -7.65 -2.89
CA GLU A 254 -11.68 -6.31 -2.86
C GLU A 254 -10.58 -6.15 -1.80
N ASP A 255 -10.65 -6.95 -0.72
CA ASP A 255 -9.66 -6.96 0.35
C ASP A 255 -8.51 -7.96 0.10
N LEU A 256 -8.56 -8.75 -0.98
CA LEU A 256 -7.50 -9.68 -1.38
C LEU A 256 -6.40 -8.99 -2.18
N ASP A 257 -5.14 -9.19 -1.77
CA ASP A 257 -3.96 -8.61 -2.40
C ASP A 257 -2.86 -9.64 -2.69
N GLU A 258 -1.71 -9.19 -3.21
CA GLU A 258 -0.54 -10.03 -3.50
C GLU A 258 0.06 -10.76 -2.26
N LYS A 259 -0.33 -10.38 -1.04
CA LYS A 259 0.10 -11.05 0.21
C LYS A 259 -0.84 -12.18 0.61
N SER A 260 -2.00 -12.25 -0.02
CA SER A 260 -3.00 -13.28 0.24
C SER A 260 -2.55 -14.63 -0.30
N ASP A 261 -3.10 -15.72 0.24
CA ASP A 261 -2.74 -17.08 -0.18
C ASP A 261 -3.05 -17.28 -1.68
N PRO A 262 -2.06 -17.65 -2.52
CA PRO A 262 -2.26 -17.91 -3.94
C PRO A 262 -3.38 -18.92 -4.25
N ALA A 263 -3.64 -19.89 -3.35
CA ALA A 263 -4.72 -20.85 -3.52
C ALA A 263 -6.11 -20.20 -3.39
N LEU A 264 -6.26 -19.22 -2.49
CA LEU A 264 -7.51 -18.47 -2.33
C LEU A 264 -7.77 -17.55 -3.52
N LEU A 265 -6.71 -16.86 -3.98
CA LEU A 265 -6.78 -15.99 -5.15
C LEU A 265 -7.22 -16.79 -6.40
N ALA A 266 -6.68 -18.00 -6.60
CA ALA A 266 -7.07 -18.89 -7.68
C ALA A 266 -8.54 -19.33 -7.60
N ARG A 267 -9.01 -19.73 -6.41
CA ARG A 267 -10.43 -20.11 -6.22
C ARG A 267 -11.37 -18.93 -6.47
N CYS A 268 -10.99 -17.73 -6.05
CA CYS A 268 -11.76 -16.52 -6.31
C CYS A 268 -11.77 -16.18 -7.80
N SER A 269 -10.64 -16.29 -8.49
CA SER A 269 -10.59 -16.03 -9.93
C SER A 269 -11.48 -17.00 -10.72
N ASP A 270 -11.48 -18.29 -10.41
CA ASP A 270 -12.33 -19.28 -11.08
C ASP A 270 -13.82 -18.92 -10.93
N PHE A 271 -14.21 -18.50 -9.73
CA PHE A 271 -15.56 -18.03 -9.48
C PHE A 271 -15.92 -16.79 -10.30
N PHE A 272 -15.05 -15.78 -10.36
CA PHE A 272 -15.32 -14.58 -11.16
C PHE A 272 -15.35 -14.89 -12.67
N ILE A 273 -14.59 -15.89 -13.15
CA ILE A 273 -14.65 -16.39 -14.54
C ILE A 273 -16.03 -16.99 -14.83
N GLU A 274 -16.54 -17.85 -13.94
CA GLU A 274 -17.88 -18.46 -14.08
C GLU A 274 -19.00 -17.40 -14.16
N HIS A 275 -18.81 -16.27 -13.46
CA HIS A 275 -19.79 -15.18 -13.40
C HIS A 275 -19.54 -14.05 -14.40
N ALA A 276 -18.67 -14.29 -15.40
CA ALA A 276 -18.33 -13.33 -16.45
C ALA A 276 -17.72 -11.99 -15.96
N GLN A 277 -17.16 -11.96 -14.75
CA GLN A 277 -16.41 -10.82 -14.22
C GLN A 277 -14.91 -10.98 -14.50
N TYR A 278 -14.56 -10.94 -15.79
CA TYR A 278 -13.22 -11.32 -16.23
C TYR A 278 -12.11 -10.33 -15.81
N GLU A 279 -12.41 -9.05 -15.63
CA GLU A 279 -11.44 -8.04 -15.17
C GLU A 279 -10.97 -8.33 -13.74
N LYS A 280 -11.91 -8.53 -12.80
CA LYS A 280 -11.59 -8.91 -11.42
C LYS A 280 -10.90 -10.27 -11.34
N ALA A 281 -11.33 -11.25 -12.14
CA ALA A 281 -10.65 -12.54 -12.23
C ALA A 281 -9.19 -12.41 -12.67
N MET A 282 -8.93 -11.55 -13.64
CA MET A 282 -7.58 -11.28 -14.12
C MET A 282 -6.70 -10.65 -13.03
N GLU A 283 -7.21 -9.64 -12.33
CA GLU A 283 -6.47 -8.99 -11.23
C GLU A 283 -6.07 -10.01 -10.14
N LEU A 284 -6.98 -10.91 -9.77
CA LEU A 284 -6.72 -11.98 -8.82
C LEU A 284 -5.71 -13.01 -9.34
N LEU A 285 -5.78 -13.41 -10.61
CA LEU A 285 -4.79 -14.30 -11.23
C LEU A 285 -3.39 -13.67 -11.28
N LEU A 286 -3.32 -12.36 -11.54
CA LEU A 286 -2.06 -11.61 -11.51
C LEU A 286 -1.49 -11.54 -10.09
N ALA A 287 -2.32 -11.26 -9.09
CA ALA A 287 -1.93 -11.31 -7.68
C ALA A 287 -1.46 -12.71 -7.26
N ALA A 288 -2.09 -13.77 -7.80
CA ALA A 288 -1.69 -15.16 -7.58
C ALA A 288 -0.42 -15.58 -8.33
N LYS A 289 0.20 -14.68 -9.12
CA LYS A 289 1.32 -14.94 -10.03
C LYS A 289 1.04 -16.00 -11.09
N LYS A 290 -0.23 -16.25 -11.42
CA LYS A 290 -0.67 -17.19 -12.46
C LYS A 290 -0.76 -16.49 -13.83
N TYR A 291 0.37 -15.97 -14.31
CA TYR A 291 0.41 -15.11 -15.50
C TYR A 291 -0.05 -15.81 -16.78
N HIS A 292 0.23 -17.10 -16.95
CA HIS A 292 -0.20 -17.85 -18.13
C HIS A 292 -1.72 -18.00 -18.20
N GLU A 293 -2.35 -18.32 -17.06
CA GLU A 293 -3.81 -18.43 -16.96
C GLU A 293 -4.47 -17.06 -17.18
N ALA A 294 -3.92 -16.00 -16.59
CA ALA A 294 -4.41 -14.63 -16.81
C ALA A 294 -4.34 -14.21 -18.29
N LEU A 295 -3.25 -14.57 -18.99
CA LEU A 295 -3.09 -14.27 -20.40
C LEU A 295 -4.04 -15.11 -21.27
N GLN A 296 -4.22 -16.39 -20.94
CA GLN A 296 -5.18 -17.24 -21.64
C GLN A 296 -6.59 -16.67 -21.53
N LEU A 297 -6.98 -16.21 -20.33
CA LEU A 297 -8.26 -15.55 -20.10
C LEU A 297 -8.41 -14.29 -20.97
N CYS A 298 -7.36 -13.46 -21.07
CA CYS A 298 -7.35 -12.30 -21.98
C CYS A 298 -7.60 -12.69 -23.44
N LEU A 299 -6.98 -13.78 -23.90
CA LEU A 299 -7.08 -14.26 -25.28
C LEU A 299 -8.45 -14.85 -25.59
N GLU A 300 -9.02 -15.63 -24.67
CA GLU A 300 -10.32 -16.28 -24.86
C GLU A 300 -11.47 -15.27 -24.85
N GLN A 301 -11.43 -14.30 -23.93
CA GLN A 301 -12.49 -13.31 -23.75
C GLN A 301 -12.25 -11.99 -24.52
N ASN A 302 -11.17 -11.90 -25.30
CA ASN A 302 -10.76 -10.69 -26.03
C ASN A 302 -10.68 -9.42 -25.17
N LEU A 303 -10.15 -9.54 -23.95
CA LEU A 303 -10.01 -8.40 -23.03
C LEU A 303 -8.89 -7.46 -23.49
N THR A 304 -9.14 -6.15 -23.46
CA THR A 304 -8.13 -5.14 -23.77
C THR A 304 -7.04 -5.14 -22.69
N ILE A 305 -5.80 -5.46 -23.08
CA ILE A 305 -4.67 -5.45 -22.17
C ILE A 305 -4.27 -3.98 -21.95
N THR A 306 -4.56 -3.47 -20.75
CA THR A 306 -4.12 -2.13 -20.35
C THR A 306 -2.61 -2.10 -20.13
N GLU A 307 -2.02 -0.90 -20.16
CA GLU A 307 -0.57 -0.75 -19.92
C GLU A 307 -0.17 -1.26 -18.53
N GLU A 308 -1.00 -0.99 -17.52
CA GLU A 308 -0.79 -1.44 -16.14
C GLU A 308 -0.83 -2.97 -16.04
N MET A 309 -1.83 -3.62 -16.66
CA MET A 309 -1.90 -5.09 -16.72
C MET A 309 -0.67 -5.67 -17.41
N ALA A 310 -0.22 -5.07 -18.53
CA ALA A 310 0.96 -5.51 -19.24
C ALA A 310 2.24 -5.36 -18.41
N GLU A 311 2.35 -4.33 -17.57
CA GLU A 311 3.47 -4.14 -16.63
C GLU A 311 3.40 -5.15 -15.47
N LYS A 312 2.23 -5.37 -14.86
CA LYS A 312 2.04 -6.39 -13.81
C LYS A 312 2.33 -7.81 -14.27
N MET A 313 1.99 -8.14 -15.53
CA MET A 313 2.36 -9.42 -16.16
C MET A 313 3.85 -9.53 -16.49
N THR A 314 4.62 -8.45 -16.40
CA THR A 314 6.06 -8.46 -16.71
C THR A 314 6.87 -8.84 -15.49
N VAL A 315 7.23 -10.11 -15.45
CA VAL A 315 8.10 -10.63 -14.40
C VAL A 315 9.54 -10.09 -14.57
N SER A 316 10.13 -9.62 -13.47
CA SER A 316 11.51 -9.11 -13.45
C SER A 316 12.53 -10.19 -13.83
N LYS A 317 13.64 -9.77 -14.46
CA LYS A 317 14.74 -10.66 -14.87
C LYS A 317 15.41 -11.39 -13.70
N ASP A 318 15.26 -10.88 -12.47
CA ASP A 318 15.90 -11.43 -11.28
C ASP A 318 14.99 -12.36 -10.46
N SER A 319 13.75 -12.58 -10.91
CA SER A 319 12.81 -13.45 -10.20
C SER A 319 13.18 -14.93 -10.37
N LYS A 320 13.08 -15.71 -9.30
CA LYS A 320 13.28 -17.18 -9.34
C LYS A 320 12.03 -17.96 -9.77
N ASP A 321 10.92 -17.25 -10.03
CA ASP A 321 9.60 -17.83 -10.17
C ASP A 321 9.34 -18.41 -11.58
N LEU A 322 10.07 -17.94 -12.61
CA LEU A 322 9.93 -18.41 -13.99
C LEU A 322 11.28 -18.67 -14.64
N SER A 323 11.33 -19.69 -15.51
CA SER A 323 12.49 -19.90 -16.38
C SER A 323 12.63 -18.74 -17.38
N GLU A 324 13.86 -18.43 -17.81
CA GLU A 324 14.10 -17.38 -18.80
C GLU A 324 13.41 -17.64 -20.15
N GLU A 325 13.18 -18.92 -20.49
CA GLU A 325 12.48 -19.32 -21.71
C GLU A 325 10.98 -19.05 -21.59
N SER A 326 10.34 -19.51 -20.50
CA SER A 326 8.91 -19.27 -20.24
C SER A 326 8.61 -17.76 -20.09
N ARG A 327 9.52 -17.00 -19.47
CA ARG A 327 9.42 -15.54 -19.38
C ARG A 327 9.45 -14.88 -20.76
N ARG A 328 10.31 -15.37 -21.67
CA ARG A 328 10.39 -14.87 -23.04
C ARG A 328 9.12 -15.16 -23.82
N GLU A 329 8.61 -16.39 -23.73
CA GLU A 329 7.38 -16.81 -24.39
C GLU A 329 6.17 -15.99 -23.91
N LEU A 330 6.03 -15.80 -22.60
CA LEU A 330 4.99 -14.96 -22.01
C LEU A 330 5.05 -13.53 -22.55
N LEU A 331 6.23 -12.91 -22.58
CA LEU A 331 6.41 -11.57 -23.13
C LEU A 331 6.06 -11.48 -24.62
N GLU A 332 6.38 -12.51 -25.41
CA GLU A 332 5.99 -12.55 -26.82
C GLU A 332 4.47 -12.67 -26.97
N GLN A 333 3.80 -13.48 -26.16
CA GLN A 333 2.35 -13.63 -26.19
C GLN A 333 1.62 -12.34 -25.79
N ILE A 334 2.09 -11.65 -24.74
CA ILE A 334 1.57 -10.34 -24.34
C ILE A 334 1.73 -9.35 -25.51
N ALA A 335 2.91 -9.32 -26.13
CA ALA A 335 3.20 -8.44 -27.25
C ALA A 335 2.33 -8.75 -28.48
N ASP A 336 2.12 -10.02 -28.81
CA ASP A 336 1.25 -10.47 -29.90
C ASP A 336 -0.20 -10.04 -29.65
N CYS A 337 -0.68 -10.08 -28.41
CA CYS A 337 -2.00 -9.58 -28.04
C CYS A 337 -2.11 -8.05 -28.20
N CYS A 338 -1.14 -7.30 -27.66
CA CYS A 338 -1.09 -5.84 -27.83
C CYS A 338 -1.04 -5.42 -29.31
N MET A 339 -0.35 -6.20 -30.17
CA MET A 339 -0.32 -5.98 -31.62
C MET A 339 -1.69 -6.12 -32.27
N ARG A 340 -2.49 -7.11 -31.86
CA ARG A 340 -3.84 -7.32 -32.38
C ARG A 340 -4.79 -6.21 -31.93
N GLN A 341 -4.59 -5.71 -30.73
CA GLN A 341 -5.40 -4.63 -30.13
C GLN A 341 -5.01 -3.23 -30.63
N GLY A 342 -3.92 -3.09 -31.40
CA GLY A 342 -3.45 -1.80 -31.93
C GLY A 342 -2.55 -1.00 -30.99
N HIS A 343 -2.20 -1.54 -29.82
CA HIS A 343 -1.26 -0.94 -28.87
C HIS A 343 0.20 -1.18 -29.28
N TYR A 344 0.61 -0.58 -30.39
CA TYR A 344 1.89 -0.86 -31.05
C TYR A 344 3.12 -0.48 -30.21
N HIS A 345 3.08 0.63 -29.45
CA HIS A 345 4.20 1.04 -28.59
C HIS A 345 4.46 0.05 -27.44
N MET A 346 3.39 -0.43 -26.80
CA MET A 346 3.50 -1.42 -25.74
C MET A 346 4.02 -2.74 -26.29
N ALA A 347 3.49 -3.18 -27.44
CA ALA A 347 3.99 -4.37 -28.14
C ALA A 347 5.49 -4.27 -28.44
N THR A 348 5.97 -3.13 -28.96
CA THR A 348 7.41 -2.90 -29.17
C THR A 348 8.21 -3.07 -27.88
N LYS A 349 7.77 -2.47 -26.77
CA LYS A 349 8.44 -2.56 -25.47
C LYS A 349 8.57 -4.02 -25.03
N LYS A 350 7.47 -4.78 -25.08
CA LYS A 350 7.44 -6.20 -24.68
C LYS A 350 8.27 -7.09 -25.60
N TYR A 351 8.18 -6.95 -26.94
CA TYR A 351 9.05 -7.69 -27.87
C TYR A 351 10.54 -7.38 -27.66
N THR A 352 10.88 -6.12 -27.34
CA THR A 352 12.26 -5.74 -27.04
C THR A 352 12.75 -6.39 -25.75
N GLN A 353 11.91 -6.46 -24.71
CA GLN A 353 12.20 -7.16 -23.46
C GLN A 353 12.34 -8.68 -23.64
N ALA A 354 11.57 -9.27 -24.57
CA ALA A 354 11.71 -10.67 -24.99
C ALA A 354 12.99 -10.94 -25.81
N GLY A 355 13.64 -9.89 -26.33
CA GLY A 355 14.80 -10.00 -27.22
C GLY A 355 14.46 -10.19 -28.70
N ASN A 356 13.16 -10.17 -29.06
CA ASN A 356 12.69 -10.32 -30.43
C ASN A 356 12.66 -8.98 -31.17
N LYS A 357 13.84 -8.50 -31.58
CA LYS A 357 14.00 -7.19 -32.21
C LYS A 357 13.27 -7.06 -33.56
N LEU A 358 13.08 -8.16 -34.28
CA LEU A 358 12.39 -8.14 -35.58
C LEU A 358 10.89 -7.89 -35.42
N LYS A 359 10.22 -8.61 -34.49
CA LYS A 359 8.82 -8.36 -34.18
C LYS A 359 8.63 -6.96 -33.56
N ALA A 360 9.56 -6.52 -32.71
CA ALA A 360 9.55 -5.15 -32.15
C ALA A 360 9.60 -4.08 -33.25
N MET A 361 10.46 -4.28 -34.26
CA MET A 361 10.54 -3.37 -35.41
C MET A 361 9.25 -3.36 -36.23
N ARG A 362 8.64 -4.52 -36.49
CA ARG A 362 7.33 -4.60 -37.18
C ARG A 362 6.23 -3.85 -36.43
N ALA A 363 6.23 -3.93 -35.10
CA ALA A 363 5.30 -3.18 -34.25
C ALA A 363 5.51 -1.67 -34.38
N LEU A 364 6.77 -1.19 -34.30
CA LEU A 364 7.10 0.23 -34.48
C LEU A 364 6.69 0.75 -35.86
N LEU A 365 6.96 0.00 -36.92
CA LEU A 365 6.58 0.39 -38.27
C LEU A 365 5.06 0.59 -38.41
N LYS A 366 4.25 -0.23 -37.74
CA LYS A 366 2.79 -0.06 -37.71
C LYS A 366 2.35 1.14 -36.87
N SER A 367 3.13 1.54 -35.86
CA SER A 367 2.80 2.72 -35.04
C SER A 367 3.05 4.03 -35.79
N GLY A 368 3.89 4.01 -36.82
CA GLY A 368 4.21 5.18 -37.65
C GLY A 368 5.14 6.21 -36.99
N ASP A 369 5.70 5.90 -35.81
CA ASP A 369 6.52 6.82 -35.02
C ASP A 369 7.95 6.87 -35.57
N THR A 370 8.20 7.84 -36.45
CA THR A 370 9.44 8.01 -37.21
C THR A 370 10.67 8.14 -36.33
N GLU A 371 10.59 8.93 -35.26
CA GLU A 371 11.70 9.17 -34.33
C GLU A 371 12.09 7.88 -33.61
N LYS A 372 11.11 7.14 -33.07
CA LYS A 372 11.39 5.86 -32.40
C LYS A 372 11.89 4.80 -33.37
N ILE A 373 11.40 4.77 -34.61
CA ILE A 373 11.88 3.86 -35.67
C ILE A 373 13.36 4.12 -35.97
N VAL A 374 13.74 5.38 -36.19
CA VAL A 374 15.13 5.78 -36.47
C VAL A 374 16.04 5.43 -35.29
N PHE A 375 15.61 5.76 -34.08
CA PHE A 375 16.34 5.45 -32.85
C PHE A 375 16.55 3.94 -32.67
N PHE A 376 15.47 3.16 -32.77
CA PHE A 376 15.52 1.71 -32.57
C PHE A 376 16.39 1.00 -33.61
N ALA A 377 16.33 1.45 -34.87
CA ALA A 377 17.20 0.94 -35.93
C ALA A 377 18.68 1.22 -35.62
N GLY A 378 19.01 2.44 -35.18
CA GLY A 378 20.37 2.83 -34.81
C GLY A 378 20.96 2.00 -33.66
N VAL A 379 20.16 1.66 -32.66
CA VAL A 379 20.59 0.88 -31.49
C VAL A 379 20.65 -0.63 -31.78
N SER A 380 19.73 -1.15 -32.61
CA SER A 380 19.56 -2.60 -32.79
C SER A 380 20.69 -3.29 -33.54
N ARG A 381 21.41 -2.57 -34.42
CA ARG A 381 22.57 -3.05 -35.20
C ARG A 381 22.34 -4.35 -35.98
N GLN A 382 21.12 -4.59 -36.46
CA GLN A 382 20.79 -5.76 -37.31
C GLN A 382 20.52 -5.32 -38.74
N ARG A 383 21.00 -6.10 -39.71
CA ARG A 383 20.90 -5.81 -41.14
C ARG A 383 19.44 -5.63 -41.58
N GLU A 384 18.58 -6.55 -41.18
CA GLU A 384 17.17 -6.60 -41.57
C GLU A 384 16.42 -5.39 -41.01
N ILE A 385 16.72 -4.98 -39.77
CA ILE A 385 16.11 -3.81 -39.13
C ILE A 385 16.47 -2.51 -39.85
N TYR A 386 17.73 -2.36 -40.28
CA TYR A 386 18.13 -1.20 -41.08
C TYR A 386 17.37 -1.14 -42.41
N ILE A 387 17.22 -2.27 -43.10
CA ILE A 387 16.49 -2.33 -44.37
C ILE A 387 15.01 -1.99 -44.15
N MET A 388 14.39 -2.56 -43.11
CA MET A 388 13.00 -2.29 -42.75
C MET A 388 12.76 -0.81 -42.40
N ALA A 389 13.66 -0.19 -41.64
CA ALA A 389 13.58 1.23 -41.30
C ALA A 389 13.69 2.10 -42.57
N ALA A 390 14.66 1.81 -43.42
CA ALA A 390 14.90 2.57 -44.63
C ALA A 390 13.72 2.45 -45.62
N ASN A 391 13.16 1.25 -45.81
CA ASN A 391 11.97 1.05 -46.65
C ASN A 391 10.76 1.83 -46.13
N TYR A 392 10.57 1.91 -44.82
CA TYR A 392 9.50 2.71 -44.24
C TYR A 392 9.73 4.21 -44.48
N LEU A 393 10.94 4.70 -44.23
CA LEU A 393 11.28 6.10 -44.44
C LEU A 393 11.16 6.54 -45.91
N GLN A 394 11.39 5.62 -46.87
CA GLN A 394 11.16 5.89 -48.30
C GLN A 394 9.69 6.22 -48.62
N SER A 395 8.74 5.68 -47.85
CA SER A 395 7.31 5.96 -48.05
C SER A 395 6.89 7.34 -47.53
N LEU A 396 7.78 8.05 -46.83
CA LEU A 396 7.54 9.39 -46.30
C LEU A 396 8.05 10.47 -47.26
N ASP A 397 7.65 11.71 -47.00
CA ASP A 397 8.09 12.88 -47.79
C ASP A 397 9.52 13.31 -47.40
N TRP A 398 10.50 12.56 -47.91
CA TRP A 398 11.93 12.76 -47.66
C TRP A 398 12.50 14.05 -48.26
N ARG A 399 11.72 14.79 -49.08
CA ARG A 399 12.16 16.08 -49.67
C ARG A 399 11.91 17.24 -48.70
N LYS A 400 10.82 17.19 -47.93
CA LYS A 400 10.53 18.21 -46.90
C LYS A 400 11.50 18.15 -45.73
N ASP A 401 11.97 16.95 -45.39
CA ASP A 401 12.92 16.72 -44.31
C ASP A 401 14.22 16.07 -44.80
N PRO A 402 15.31 16.85 -44.96
CA PRO A 402 16.62 16.32 -45.34
C PRO A 402 17.19 15.27 -44.39
N GLU A 403 16.79 15.24 -43.13
CA GLU A 403 17.26 14.23 -42.17
C GLU A 403 16.66 12.85 -42.48
N ILE A 404 15.43 12.76 -43.02
CA ILE A 404 14.85 11.49 -43.49
C ILE A 404 15.72 10.91 -44.60
N MET A 405 16.09 11.72 -45.60
CA MET A 405 16.96 11.29 -46.71
C MET A 405 18.32 10.78 -46.17
N LYS A 406 18.94 11.51 -45.26
CA LYS A 406 20.21 11.13 -44.63
C LYS A 406 20.10 9.83 -43.84
N ASN A 407 18.99 9.62 -43.14
CA ASN A 407 18.71 8.38 -42.40
C ASN A 407 18.50 7.19 -43.34
N ILE A 408 17.78 7.35 -44.46
CA ILE A 408 17.62 6.33 -45.50
C ILE A 408 19.00 5.89 -46.03
N ILE A 409 19.84 6.84 -46.44
CA ILE A 409 21.19 6.58 -46.94
C ILE A 409 22.03 5.86 -45.87
N SER A 410 22.00 6.36 -44.63
CA SER A 410 22.73 5.76 -43.50
C SER A 410 22.31 4.32 -43.25
N PHE A 411 21.00 4.04 -43.24
CA PHE A 411 20.48 2.71 -42.94
C PHE A 411 20.72 1.71 -44.06
N TYR A 412 20.50 2.04 -45.34
CA TYR A 412 20.84 1.10 -46.41
C TYR A 412 22.34 0.82 -46.49
N THR A 413 23.17 1.83 -46.25
CA THR A 413 24.63 1.66 -46.20
C THR A 413 25.03 0.73 -45.05
N LYS A 414 24.50 0.95 -43.84
CA LYS A 414 24.75 0.10 -42.66
C LYS A 414 24.19 -1.32 -42.84
N GLY A 415 23.05 -1.47 -43.52
CA GLY A 415 22.43 -2.74 -43.89
C GLY A 415 23.12 -3.45 -45.06
N LYS A 416 24.16 -2.86 -45.66
CA LYS A 416 24.85 -3.37 -46.85
C LYS A 416 23.88 -3.70 -48.01
N ALA A 417 22.80 -2.93 -48.13
CA ALA A 417 21.76 -3.10 -49.15
C ALA A 417 21.93 -2.02 -50.22
N LEU A 418 23.06 -2.09 -50.94
CA LEU A 418 23.45 -1.09 -51.94
C LEU A 418 22.53 -1.10 -53.16
N ASP A 419 21.91 -2.23 -53.49
CA ASP A 419 20.93 -2.33 -54.57
C ASP A 419 19.68 -1.48 -54.29
N LEU A 420 19.16 -1.56 -53.05
CA LEU A 420 18.01 -0.75 -52.61
C LEU A 420 18.37 0.73 -52.50
N LEU A 421 19.60 1.04 -52.10
CA LEU A 421 20.10 2.42 -52.10
C LEU A 421 20.23 2.98 -53.52
N ALA A 422 20.68 2.19 -54.49
CA ALA A 422 20.74 2.60 -55.89
C ALA A 422 19.33 2.87 -56.44
N ALA A 423 18.37 1.98 -56.15
CA ALA A 423 16.97 2.18 -56.52
C ALA A 423 16.37 3.44 -55.88
N PHE A 424 16.73 3.73 -54.62
CA PHE A 424 16.32 4.98 -53.97
C PHE A 424 16.84 6.22 -54.72
N TYR A 425 18.11 6.23 -55.10
CA TYR A 425 18.69 7.35 -55.86
C TYR A 425 18.11 7.49 -57.27
N ASP A 426 17.76 6.39 -57.94
CA ASP A 426 17.04 6.44 -59.23
C ASP A 426 15.64 7.04 -59.05
N ALA A 427 14.89 6.62 -58.04
CA ALA A 427 13.59 7.20 -57.69
C ALA A 427 13.70 8.70 -57.31
N CYS A 428 14.75 9.10 -56.60
CA CYS A 428 15.03 10.50 -56.32
C CYS A 428 15.26 11.31 -57.60
N ALA A 429 15.97 10.74 -58.57
CA ALA A 429 16.23 11.38 -59.85
C ALA A 429 14.95 11.53 -60.68
N GLU A 430 14.09 10.51 -60.71
CA GLU A 430 12.81 10.55 -61.40
C GLU A 430 11.89 11.64 -60.83
N VAL A 431 11.75 11.73 -59.50
CA VAL A 431 10.97 12.80 -58.85
C VAL A 431 11.53 14.19 -59.18
N GLU A 432 12.86 14.38 -59.15
CA GLU A 432 13.47 15.67 -59.49
C GLU A 432 13.26 16.07 -60.96
N ILE A 433 13.14 15.10 -61.88
CA ILE A 433 12.86 15.34 -63.30
C ILE A 433 11.38 15.66 -63.50
N ASP A 434 10.48 14.78 -63.03
CA ASP A 434 9.07 14.81 -63.37
C ASP A 434 8.31 15.93 -62.66
N GLU A 435 8.56 16.11 -61.36
CA GLU A 435 7.83 17.09 -60.55
C GLU A 435 8.50 18.48 -60.56
N TYR A 436 9.84 18.53 -60.56
CA TYR A 436 10.58 19.78 -60.31
C TYR A 436 11.43 20.26 -61.49
N ARG A 437 11.57 19.44 -62.54
CA ARG A 437 12.38 19.75 -63.73
C ARG A 437 13.81 20.21 -63.38
N ASN A 438 14.36 19.67 -62.28
CA ASN A 438 15.70 19.98 -61.79
C ASN A 438 16.70 18.91 -62.24
N TYR A 439 17.10 19.02 -63.51
CA TYR A 439 17.97 18.06 -64.17
C TYR A 439 19.39 18.00 -63.56
N GLU A 440 19.90 19.11 -63.02
CA GLU A 440 21.20 19.11 -62.35
C GLU A 440 21.23 18.22 -61.10
N LYS A 441 20.19 18.29 -60.26
CA LYS A 441 20.06 17.42 -59.09
C LYS A 441 19.82 15.97 -59.47
N ALA A 442 18.99 15.73 -60.48
CA ALA A 442 18.73 14.39 -61.00
C ALA A 442 20.02 13.73 -61.53
N GLN A 443 20.88 14.49 -62.22
CA GLN A 443 22.19 14.00 -62.67
C GLN A 443 23.09 13.61 -61.47
N GLY A 444 23.07 14.41 -60.40
CA GLY A 444 23.79 14.12 -59.16
C GLY A 444 23.31 12.81 -58.51
N ALA A 445 21.99 12.65 -58.37
CA ALA A 445 21.39 11.43 -57.81
C ALA A 445 21.70 10.19 -58.65
N LEU A 446 21.59 10.26 -59.99
CA LEU A 446 21.95 9.14 -60.88
C LEU A 446 23.43 8.75 -60.80
N THR A 447 24.32 9.72 -60.58
CA THR A 447 25.74 9.46 -60.38
C THR A 447 25.98 8.63 -59.12
N GLU A 448 25.29 8.96 -58.03
CA GLU A 448 25.34 8.18 -56.78
C GLU A 448 24.64 6.81 -56.92
N ALA A 449 23.55 6.72 -57.67
CA ALA A 449 22.88 5.45 -58.02
C ALA A 449 23.85 4.49 -58.72
N CYS A 450 24.55 4.97 -59.75
CA CYS A 450 25.55 4.19 -60.49
C CYS A 450 26.69 3.70 -59.59
N LYS A 451 27.21 4.57 -58.71
CA LYS A 451 28.28 4.22 -57.75
C LYS A 451 27.84 3.16 -56.74
N CYS A 452 26.60 3.25 -56.26
CA CYS A 452 26.04 2.27 -55.31
C CYS A 452 25.85 0.93 -56.00
N LEU A 453 25.23 0.93 -57.19
CA LEU A 453 24.95 -0.28 -57.95
C LEU A 453 26.24 -0.98 -58.41
N SER A 454 27.30 -0.26 -58.81
CA SER A 454 28.58 -0.87 -59.19
C SER A 454 29.30 -1.55 -58.03
N LYS A 455 29.01 -1.16 -56.79
CA LYS A 455 29.59 -1.71 -55.56
C LYS A 455 28.71 -2.77 -54.91
N ALA A 456 27.48 -2.95 -55.39
CA ALA A 456 26.53 -3.89 -54.84
C ALA A 456 26.96 -5.34 -55.15
N LYS A 457 26.66 -6.26 -54.22
CA LYS A 457 26.90 -7.69 -54.42
C LYS A 457 25.72 -8.28 -55.21
N ALA A 458 25.89 -8.47 -56.51
CA ALA A 458 24.86 -9.07 -57.35
C ALA A 458 24.55 -10.52 -56.97
N GLN A 459 23.26 -10.84 -56.99
CA GLN A 459 22.76 -12.22 -57.12
C GLN A 459 22.82 -12.70 -58.58
N SER A 460 22.73 -11.77 -59.55
CA SER A 460 22.85 -12.01 -61.00
C SER A 460 23.72 -10.91 -61.64
N PRO A 461 24.95 -11.22 -62.09
CA PRO A 461 25.84 -10.23 -62.70
C PRO A 461 25.26 -9.58 -63.98
N LEU A 462 24.54 -10.37 -64.78
CA LEU A 462 23.92 -9.91 -66.04
C LEU A 462 22.82 -8.86 -65.81
N GLU A 463 21.99 -9.04 -64.78
CA GLU A 463 20.95 -8.06 -64.45
C GLU A 463 21.55 -6.77 -63.89
N GLN A 464 22.64 -6.87 -63.13
CA GLN A 464 23.36 -5.71 -62.62
C GLN A 464 23.99 -4.89 -63.75
N GLU A 465 24.64 -5.53 -64.71
CA GLU A 465 25.21 -4.86 -65.89
C GLU A 465 24.13 -4.18 -66.74
N SER A 466 23.00 -4.86 -66.97
CA SER A 466 21.86 -4.29 -67.70
C SER A 466 21.30 -3.05 -67.00
N ARG A 467 21.05 -3.12 -65.69
CA ARG A 467 20.58 -1.97 -64.90
C ARG A 467 21.59 -0.83 -64.85
N LEU A 468 22.89 -1.14 -64.73
CA LEU A 468 23.95 -0.13 -64.82
C LEU A 468 23.96 0.56 -66.18
N ALA A 469 23.84 -0.19 -67.28
CA ALA A 469 23.78 0.36 -68.63
C ALA A 469 22.55 1.28 -68.81
N GLN A 470 21.40 0.90 -68.25
CA GLN A 470 20.19 1.73 -68.25
C GLN A 470 20.39 3.05 -67.50
N LEU A 471 20.94 3.00 -66.28
CA LEU A 471 21.22 4.21 -65.47
C LEU A 471 22.25 5.11 -66.16
N GLN A 472 23.30 4.54 -66.77
CA GLN A 472 24.30 5.29 -67.51
C GLN A 472 23.72 5.95 -68.76
N SER A 473 22.82 5.26 -69.48
CA SER A 473 22.09 5.82 -70.61
C SER A 473 21.19 6.97 -70.19
N LYS A 474 20.36 6.80 -69.13
CA LYS A 474 19.54 7.87 -68.53
C LYS A 474 20.40 9.09 -68.17
N MET A 475 21.53 8.87 -67.49
CA MET A 475 22.46 9.93 -67.10
C MET A 475 23.08 10.64 -68.31
N ALA A 476 23.41 9.92 -69.39
CA ALA A 476 23.95 10.50 -70.61
C ALA A 476 22.93 11.42 -71.30
N LEU A 477 21.66 11.00 -71.38
CA LEU A 477 20.56 11.81 -71.92
C LEU A 477 20.35 13.09 -71.11
N ILE A 478 20.34 12.99 -69.77
CA ILE A 478 20.20 14.16 -68.90
C ILE A 478 21.38 15.12 -69.05
N LYS A 479 22.61 14.61 -69.17
CA LYS A 479 23.80 15.45 -69.43
C LYS A 479 23.68 16.19 -70.77
N ARG A 480 23.23 15.51 -71.83
CA ARG A 480 22.98 16.14 -73.14
C ARG A 480 21.92 17.22 -73.02
N PHE A 481 20.81 16.94 -72.34
CA PHE A 481 19.74 17.91 -72.12
C PHE A 481 20.20 19.15 -71.34
N ILE A 482 20.96 18.98 -70.26
CA ILE A 482 21.52 20.10 -69.49
C ILE A 482 22.45 20.94 -70.36
N ASN A 483 23.30 20.29 -71.17
CA ASN A 483 24.20 20.97 -72.08
C ASN A 483 23.43 21.75 -73.16
N ALA A 484 22.43 21.14 -73.79
CA ALA A 484 21.56 21.78 -74.76
C ALA A 484 20.83 22.99 -74.15
N ARG A 485 20.33 22.88 -72.90
CA ARG A 485 19.67 23.99 -72.19
C ARG A 485 20.61 25.16 -71.92
N ARG A 486 21.89 24.90 -71.64
CA ARG A 486 22.91 25.95 -71.45
C ARG A 486 23.30 26.62 -72.77
N VAL A 487 23.52 25.81 -73.81
CA VAL A 487 23.88 26.30 -75.14
C VAL A 487 22.72 27.04 -75.80
N TYR A 488 21.46 26.75 -75.44
CA TYR A 488 20.28 27.42 -75.99
C TYR A 488 20.30 28.95 -75.79
N SER A 489 20.86 29.45 -74.69
CA SER A 489 21.01 30.90 -74.47
C SER A 489 22.08 31.55 -75.34
N GLU A 490 23.01 30.78 -75.90
CA GLU A 490 24.16 31.26 -76.67
C GLU A 490 24.00 30.98 -78.19
N ASP A 491 23.54 29.78 -78.57
CA ASP A 491 23.24 29.36 -79.93
C ASP A 491 22.01 28.42 -79.98
N PRO A 492 20.83 28.95 -80.35
CA PRO A 492 19.61 28.17 -80.44
C PRO A 492 19.64 27.05 -81.50
N LYS A 493 20.46 27.18 -82.56
CA LYS A 493 20.51 26.17 -83.64
C LYS A 493 21.33 24.96 -83.22
N GLU A 494 22.43 25.19 -82.51
CA GLU A 494 23.26 24.10 -81.98
C GLU A 494 22.55 23.36 -80.84
N ALA A 495 21.78 24.06 -80.00
CA ALA A 495 20.96 23.42 -78.97
C ALA A 495 19.90 22.47 -79.55
N VAL A 496 19.29 22.80 -80.69
CA VAL A 496 18.32 21.93 -81.38
C VAL A 496 18.99 20.69 -81.96
N ARG A 497 20.16 20.84 -82.60
CA ARG A 497 20.97 19.70 -83.10
C ARG A 497 21.32 18.71 -81.99
N GLN A 498 21.65 19.21 -80.80
CA GLN A 498 21.99 18.36 -79.64
C GLN A 498 20.80 17.53 -79.13
N CYS A 499 19.56 17.97 -79.39
CA CYS A 499 18.34 17.24 -79.03
C CYS A 499 17.88 16.24 -80.10
N GLU A 500 18.36 16.36 -81.34
CA GLU A 500 18.04 15.47 -82.47
C GLU A 500 18.93 14.20 -82.54
N LEU A 501 19.91 14.08 -81.62
CA LEU A 501 20.94 13.02 -81.52
C LEU A 501 20.80 12.17 -80.25
#